data_AF-O18612-F1
#
_entry.id   AF-O18612-F1
#
_cell.length_a   1.000
_cell.length_b   1.000
_cell.length_c   1.000
_cell.angle_alpha   90.00
_cell.angle_beta   90.00
_cell.angle_gamma   90.00
#
_symmetry.space_group_name_H-M   'P 1'
#
loop_
_entity.id
_entity.type
_entity.pdbx_description
1 polymer ?
#
loop_
_entity_poly.entity_id
_entity_poly.type
_entity_poly.pdbx_seq_one_letter_code
_entity_poly.pdbx_strand_id
1 'polypeptide(L)' 'CEGCKGFFKRSVQNKKTYTCRNLTKDCPMDKRHRNRCQYCSYQ' A
#
# COMPACT_ATOMS: atom_id res chain seq x y z
N CYS A 1 2.31 -13.66 -0.13
CA CYS A 1 3.21 -12.83 0.71
C CYS A 1 2.50 -12.56 2.03
N GLU A 2 3.01 -13.07 3.14
CA GLU A 2 2.41 -12.82 4.46
C GLU A 2 2.43 -11.33 4.84
N GLY A 3 3.42 -10.57 4.37
CA GLY A 3 3.52 -9.13 4.61
C GLY A 3 2.35 -8.32 4.01
N CYS A 4 1.91 -8.67 2.79
CA CYS A 4 0.79 -7.98 2.13
C CYS A 4 -0.55 -8.32 2.80
N LYS A 5 -0.71 -9.57 3.25
CA LYS A 5 -1.90 -10.03 4.01
C LYS A 5 -2.04 -9.26 5.33
N GLY A 6 -0.95 -9.12 6.08
CA GLY A 6 -0.95 -8.33 7.32
C GLY A 6 -1.18 -6.85 7.09
N PHE A 7 -0.64 -6.30 6.00
CA PHE A 7 -0.89 -4.92 5.59
C PHE A 7 -2.38 -4.69 5.32
N PHE A 8 -3.00 -5.50 4.44
CA PHE A 8 -4.42 -5.37 4.10
C PHE A 8 -5.33 -5.51 5.32
N LYS A 9 -5.09 -6.51 6.18
CA LYS A 9 -5.85 -6.71 7.43
C LYS A 9 -5.81 -5.46 8.31
N ARG A 10 -4.64 -4.87 8.53
CA ARG A 10 -4.50 -3.65 9.34
C ARG A 10 -5.15 -2.44 8.68
N SER A 11 -5.04 -2.31 7.36
CA SER A 11 -5.63 -1.19 6.60
C SER A 11 -7.15 -1.18 6.73
N VAL A 12 -7.80 -2.34 6.59
CA VAL A 12 -9.26 -2.49 6.74
C VAL A 12 -9.69 -2.30 8.19
N GLN A 13 -9.04 -2.98 9.15
CA GLN A 13 -9.42 -2.91 10.56
C GLN A 13 -9.29 -1.49 11.14
N ASN A 14 -8.24 -0.76 10.77
CA ASN A 14 -8.01 0.60 11.27
C ASN A 14 -8.60 1.68 10.34
N LYS A 15 -9.34 1.30 9.29
CA LYS A 15 -9.89 2.21 8.28
C LYS A 15 -8.86 3.25 7.81
N LYS A 16 -7.63 2.80 7.53
CA LYS A 16 -6.53 3.68 7.15
C LYS A 16 -6.78 4.21 5.73
N THR A 17 -6.88 5.52 5.60
CA THR A 17 -6.86 6.19 4.30
C THR A 17 -5.42 6.53 3.96
N TYR A 18 -4.93 6.02 2.83
CA TYR A 18 -3.60 6.34 2.33
C TYR A 18 -3.70 7.35 1.20
N THR A 19 -2.66 8.17 1.04
CA THR A 19 -2.56 9.12 -0.06
C THR A 19 -1.30 8.81 -0.84
N CYS A 20 -1.41 8.73 -2.17
CA CYS A 20 -0.24 8.63 -3.02
C CYS A 20 0.45 9.99 -3.13
N ARG A 21 1.78 10.01 -3.04
CA ARG A 21 2.57 11.22 -3.33
C ARG A 21 2.70 11.49 -4.83
N ASN A 22 2.53 10.48 -5.67
CA ASN A 22 2.59 10.63 -7.11
C ASN A 22 1.19 10.96 -7.66
N LEU A 23 1.12 11.93 -8.56
CA LEU A 23 -0.12 12.35 -9.21
C LEU A 23 -0.73 11.20 -10.03
N THR A 24 0.13 10.39 -10.65
CA THR A 24 -0.30 9.26 -11.51
C THR A 24 -0.85 8.08 -10.73
N LYS A 25 -0.60 8.01 -9.41
CA LYS A 25 -1.00 6.87 -8.57
C LYS A 25 -0.53 5.50 -9.08
N ASP A 26 0.49 5.48 -9.95
CA ASP A 26 1.02 4.28 -10.60
C ASP A 26 2.43 3.98 -10.07
N CYS A 27 2.55 3.79 -8.76
CA CYS A 27 3.86 3.52 -8.15
C CYS A 27 4.26 2.05 -8.42
N PRO A 28 5.49 1.78 -8.86
CA PRO A 28 5.95 0.42 -9.11
C PRO A 28 5.96 -0.42 -7.82
N MET A 29 5.20 -1.52 -7.82
CA MET A 29 5.00 -2.42 -6.66
C MET A 29 5.95 -3.61 -6.66
N ASP A 30 7.24 -3.33 -6.54
CA ASP A 30 8.25 -4.38 -6.38
C ASP A 30 8.34 -4.91 -4.95
N LYS A 31 8.87 -6.13 -4.76
CA LYS A 31 9.09 -6.71 -3.43
C LYS A 31 9.91 -5.80 -2.49
N ARG A 32 10.83 -4.99 -3.03
CA ARG A 32 11.66 -4.03 -2.28
C ARG A 32 10.97 -2.67 -2.09
N HIS A 33 10.10 -2.26 -3.01
CA HIS A 33 9.53 -0.91 -3.06
C HIS A 33 8.05 -0.83 -2.68
N ARG A 34 7.37 -1.96 -2.42
CA ARG A 34 5.96 -1.96 -2.02
C ARG A 34 5.67 -1.03 -0.82
N ASN A 35 6.59 -0.97 0.16
CA ASN A 35 6.41 -0.10 1.32
C ASN A 35 6.55 1.41 1.02
N ARG A 36 6.99 1.79 -0.19
CA ARG A 36 7.24 3.20 -0.58
C ARG A 36 5.95 3.99 -0.76
N CYS A 37 4.88 3.34 -1.23
CA CYS A 37 3.57 3.95 -1.37
C CYS A 37 2.50 3.02 -0.78
N GLN A 38 2.01 3.37 0.40
CA GLN A 38 0.96 2.60 1.07
C GLN A 38 -0.37 2.67 0.30
N TYR A 39 -0.63 3.77 -0.42
CA TYR A 39 -1.82 3.91 -1.25
C TYR A 39 -1.82 2.90 -2.39
N CYS A 40 -0.78 2.92 -3.22
CA CYS A 40 -0.67 2.01 -4.37
C CYS A 40 -0.42 0.55 -3.96
N SER A 41 -0.08 0.27 -2.70
CA SER A 41 -0.04 -1.09 -2.15
C SER A 41 -1.41 -1.60 -1.68
N TYR A 42 -2.35 -0.68 -1.47
CA TYR A 42 -3.66 -0.97 -0.91
C TYR A 42 -4.78 -0.93 -1.97
N GLN A 43 -4.68 -0.02 -2.94
CA GLN A 43 -5.44 -0.08 -4.19
C GLN A 43 -4.92 -1.20 -5.08
#